data_AF-A0A1H9S5M1-F1
#
_entry.id   AF-A0A1H9S5M1-F1
#
_cell.length_a   1.000
_cell.length_b   1.000
_cell.length_c   1.000
_cell.angle_alpha   90.00
_cell.angle_beta   90.00
_cell.angle_gamma   90.00
#
_symmetry.space_group_name_H-M   'P 1'
#
loop_
_entity.id
_entity.type
_entity.pdbx_description
1 polymer ?
#
loop_
_entity_poly.entity_id
_entity_poly.type
_entity_poly.pdbx_seq_one_letter_code
_entity_poly.pdbx_strand_id
1 'polypeptide(L)' 'MVLEHQDEHESQWAAIHSIAAKIGCTAETLRRWVRQAERDTGLREGQTTPERERIKALEREVRELRQA' A
#
# COMPACT_ATOMS: atom_id res chain seq x y z
N MET A 1 9.24 2.12 11.27
CA MET A 1 8.02 2.26 10.43
C MET A 1 6.88 1.46 11.06
N VAL A 2 5.61 1.77 10.78
CA VAL A 2 4.42 1.26 11.51
C VAL A 2 4.46 -0.23 11.84
N LEU A 3 4.97 -1.07 10.94
CA LEU A 3 5.06 -2.52 11.13
C LEU A 3 6.01 -2.94 12.26
N GLU A 4 7.04 -2.14 12.55
CA GLU A 4 8.09 -2.38 13.55
C GLU A 4 7.64 -1.99 14.97
N HIS A 5 6.63 -1.13 15.11
CA HIS A 5 6.08 -0.67 16.40
C HIS A 5 4.70 -1.27 16.71
N GLN A 6 4.28 -2.31 15.99
CA GLN A 6 2.94 -2.90 16.20
C GLN A 6 2.77 -3.53 17.58
N ASP A 7 3.86 -4.01 18.19
CA ASP A 7 3.87 -4.65 19.52
C ASP A 7 3.83 -3.63 20.67
N GLU A 8 4.28 -2.40 20.42
CA GLU A 8 4.32 -1.30 21.39
C GLU A 8 2.98 -0.56 21.53
N HIS A 9 1.99 -0.94 20.72
CA HIS A 9 0.68 -0.31 20.67
C HIS A 9 -0.44 -1.34 20.77
N GLU A 10 -1.47 -1.01 21.55
CA GLU A 10 -2.66 -1.85 21.80
C GLU A 10 -3.39 -2.35 20.53
N SER A 11 -3.14 -1.71 19.38
CA SER A 11 -3.69 -2.10 18.08
C SER A 11 -2.90 -1.43 16.95
N GLN A 12 -2.89 -2.07 15.77
CA GLN A 12 -2.34 -1.48 14.54
C GLN A 12 -2.95 -0.10 14.25
N TRP A 13 -4.22 0.12 14.60
CA TRP A 13 -4.88 1.43 14.47
C TRP A 13 -4.28 2.49 15.41
N ALA A 14 -3.93 2.15 16.65
CA ALA A 14 -3.28 3.05 17.59
C ALA A 14 -1.86 3.43 17.12
N ALA A 15 -1.11 2.45 16.59
CA ALA A 15 0.18 2.70 15.96
C ALA A 15 0.06 3.65 14.75
N ILE A 16 -0.92 3.41 13.87
CA ILE A 16 -1.21 4.27 12.72
C ILE A 16 -1.53 5.69 13.18
N HIS A 17 -2.38 5.87 14.19
CA HIS A 17 -2.77 7.20 14.65
C HIS A 17 -1.59 7.98 15.25
N SER A 18 -0.79 7.32 16.09
CA SER A 18 0.41 7.92 16.70
C SER A 18 1.44 8.33 15.64
N ILE A 19 1.71 7.46 14.67
CA ILE A 19 2.71 7.71 13.64
C ILE A 19 2.23 8.75 12.63
N ALA A 20 0.95 8.73 12.26
CA ALA A 20 0.37 9.73 11.37
C ALA A 20 0.47 11.14 11.98
N ALA A 21 0.20 11.27 13.29
CA ALA A 21 0.37 12.54 14.01
C ALA A 21 1.84 13.01 14.01
N LYS A 22 2.80 12.10 14.18
CA LYS A 22 4.24 12.42 14.16
C LYS A 22 4.75 12.87 12.78
N ILE A 23 4.23 12.30 11.70
CA ILE A 23 4.68 12.56 10.32
C ILE A 23 3.89 13.70 9.66
N GLY A 24 2.78 14.14 10.29
CA GLY A 24 1.93 15.21 9.75
C GLY A 24 1.03 14.77 8.60
N CYS A 25 0.63 13.49 8.58
CA CYS A 25 -0.34 12.97 7.61
C CYS A 25 -1.61 12.50 8.32
N THR A 26 -2.68 12.26 7.57
CA THR A 26 -3.90 11.70 8.16
C THR A 26 -3.72 10.20 8.44
N ALA A 27 -4.32 9.73 9.53
CA ALA A 27 -4.31 8.30 9.89
C ALA A 27 -4.86 7.42 8.75
N GLU A 28 -5.83 7.91 7.99
CA GLU A 28 -6.37 7.17 6.85
C GLU A 28 -5.37 7.03 5.69
N THR A 29 -4.60 8.08 5.38
CA THR A 29 -3.53 8.01 4.38
C THR A 29 -2.50 6.95 4.77
N LEU A 30 -2.03 6.99 6.02
CA LEU A 30 -1.06 6.02 6.50
C LEU A 30 -1.64 4.59 6.52
N ARG A 31 -2.91 4.41 6.91
CA ARG A 31 -3.59 3.11 6.86
C ARG A 31 -3.64 2.54 5.44
N ARG A 32 -3.87 3.37 4.42
CA ARG A 32 -3.88 2.92 3.02
C ARG A 32 -2.50 2.42 2.59
N TRP A 33 -1.44 3.12 2.98
CA TRP A 33 -0.06 2.69 2.70
C TRP A 33 0.30 1.40 3.41
N VAL A 34 -0.06 1.27 4.69
CA VAL A 34 0.16 0.02 5.45
C VAL A 34 -0.55 -1.14 4.77
N ARG A 35 -1.81 -0.99 4.38
CA ARG A 35 -2.55 -2.05 3.67
C ARG A 35 -1.97 -2.38 2.30
N GLN A 36 -1.40 -1.41 1.58
CA GLN A 36 -0.73 -1.69 0.32
C GLN A 36 0.57 -2.47 0.57
N ALA A 37 1.34 -2.10 1.58
CA ALA A 37 2.54 -2.84 1.97
C ALA A 37 2.22 -4.27 2.45
N GLU A 38 1.12 -4.47 3.19
CA GLU A 38 0.63 -5.81 3.55
C GLU A 38 0.34 -6.67 2.31
N ARG A 39 -0.26 -6.08 1.26
CA ARG A 39 -0.50 -6.80 0.00
C ARG A 39 0.80 -7.11 -0.72
N ASP A 40 1.67 -6.11 -0.85
CA ASP A 40 2.95 -6.25 -1.55
C ASP A 40 3.87 -7.30 -0.88
N THR A 41 3.67 -7.57 0.42
CA THR A 41 4.39 -8.61 1.19
C THR A 41 3.62 -9.93 1.30
N GLY A 42 2.43 -10.04 0.71
CA GLY A 42 1.60 -11.25 0.74
C GLY A 42 0.87 -11.51 2.06
N LEU A 43 0.92 -10.57 3.01
CA LEU A 43 0.19 -10.65 4.29
C LEU A 43 -1.31 -10.39 4.13
N ARG A 44 -1.72 -9.82 3.00
CA ARG A 44 -3.12 -9.51 2.69
C ARG A 44 -3.43 -9.78 1.22
N GLU A 45 -4.61 -10.33 0.97
CA GLU A 45 -5.14 -10.48 -0.38
C GLU A 45 -5.37 -9.13 -1.08
N GLY A 46 -5.18 -9.13 -2.40
CA GLY A 46 -5.41 -7.99 -3.28
C GLY A 46 -4.24 -7.75 -4.22
N GLN A 47 -4.48 -6.85 -5.18
CA GLN A 47 -3.47 -6.50 -6.18
C GLN A 47 -2.26 -5.81 -5.52
N THR A 48 -1.09 -6.36 -5.78
CA THR A 48 0.18 -5.75 -5.40
C THR A 48 0.53 -4.59 -6.33
N THR A 49 1.36 -3.67 -5.85
CA THR A 49 1.93 -2.58 -6.62
C THR A 49 2.61 -3.07 -7.91
N PRO A 50 3.49 -4.10 -7.91
CA PRO A 50 4.09 -4.61 -9.14
C PRO A 50 3.08 -5.21 -10.12
N GLU A 51 2.04 -5.90 -9.64
CA GLU A 51 0.97 -6.39 -10.52
C GLU A 51 0.23 -5.23 -11.21
N ARG A 52 -0.07 -4.17 -10.46
CA ARG A 52 -0.74 -2.98 -11.01
C ARG A 52 0.09 -2.31 -12.10
N GLU A 53 1.40 -2.17 -11.89
CA GLU A 53 2.29 -1.58 -12.89
C GLU A 53 2.43 -2.48 -14.13
N ARG A 54 2.49 -3.80 -13.94
CA ARG A 54 2.51 -4.75 -15.06
C ARG A 54 1.24 -4.67 -15.90
N ILE A 55 0.07 -4.57 -15.28
CA ILE A 55 -1.20 -4.42 -16.02
C ILE A 55 -1.18 -3.14 -16.85
N LYS A 56 -0.79 -1.99 -16.26
CA LYS A 56 -0.69 -0.73 -17.02
C LYS A 56 0.27 -0.83 -18.21
N ALA A 57 1.42 -1.48 -18.03
CA ALA A 57 2.39 -1.69 -19.11
C ALA A 57 1.80 -2.53 -20.24
N LEU A 58 1.11 -3.63 -19.89
CA LEU A 58 0.42 -4.49 -20.86
C LEU A 58 -0.72 -3.76 -21.56
N GLU A 59 -1.53 -2.99 -20.85
CA GLU A 59 -2.61 -2.19 -21.44
C GLU A 59 -2.06 -1.17 -22.44
N ARG A 60 -0.91 -0.57 -22.15
CA ARG A 60 -0.21 0.32 -23.07
C ARG A 60 0.29 -0.43 -24.31
N GLU A 61 0.97 -1.56 -24.13
CA GLU A 61 1.47 -2.38 -25.25
C GLU A 61 0.32 -2.85 -26.17
N VAL A 62 -0.77 -3.35 -25.59
CA VAL A 62 -1.96 -3.78 -26.35
C VAL A 62 -2.58 -2.62 -27.13
N ARG A 63 -2.59 -1.41 -26.56
CA ARG A 63 -3.08 -0.22 -27.27
C ARG A 63 -2.22 0.11 -28.48
N GLU A 64 -0.90 0.11 -28.33
CA GLU A 64 0.04 0.38 -29.43
C GLU A 64 -0.11 -0.68 -30.54
N LEU A 65 -0.15 -1.97 -30.17
CA LEU A 65 -0.32 -3.07 -31.11
C LEU A 65 -1.64 -3.02 -31.89
N ARG A 66 -2.71 -2.48 -31.30
CA ARG A 66 -4.01 -2.33 -31.97
C ARG A 66 -4.08 -1.11 -32.90
N GLN A 67 -3.15 -0.17 -32.77
CA GLN A 67 -3.11 1.05 -33.59
C GLN A 67 -2.15 0.95 -34.78
N ALA A 68 -1.26 -0.04 -34.78
CA ALA A 68 -0.40 -0.42 -35.91
C ALA A 68 -1.17 -1.26 -36.95
#